data_AF-A0A1A8CRB7-F1
#
_entry.id   AF-A0A1A8CRB7-F1
#
_cell.length_a   1.000
_cell.length_b   1.000
_cell.length_c   1.000
_cell.angle_alpha   90.00
_cell.angle_beta   90.00
_cell.angle_gamma   90.00
#
_symmetry.space_group_name_H-M   'P 1'
#
loop_
_entity.id
_entity.type
_entity.pdbx_description
1 polymer ?
#
loop_
_entity_poly.entity_id
_entity_poly.type
_entity_poly.pdbx_seq_one_letter_code
_entity_poly.pdbx_strand_id
1 'polypeptide(L)' 'MMGDESLECEMAEFCDVEGNRFVYCNARSGGGCRVEGVSEDDGKSFIVLNSALVETGYGCQGS' A
#
# COMPACT_ATOMS: atom_id res chain seq x y z
N MET A 1 2.71 -0.76 12.46
CA MET A 1 3.31 -1.97 11.88
C MET A 1 2.31 -2.46 10.84
N MET A 2 2.74 -2.86 9.64
CA MET A 2 1.97 -3.83 8.84
C MET A 2 1.96 -5.12 9.65
N GLY A 3 1.11 -5.12 10.68
CA GLY A 3 0.98 -6.17 11.68
C GLY A 3 -0.14 -7.07 11.22
N ASP A 4 0.16 -8.37 11.26
CA ASP A 4 -0.70 -9.49 10.89
C ASP A 4 -0.87 -9.64 9.37
N GLU A 5 0.13 -10.30 8.77
CA GLU A 5 0.13 -10.89 7.41
C GLU A 5 -0.53 -10.03 6.32
N SER A 6 0.27 -9.22 5.63
CA SER A 6 -0.15 -8.73 4.31
C SER A 6 -0.20 -9.92 3.35
N LEU A 7 -1.35 -10.16 2.74
CA LEU A 7 -1.51 -11.19 1.71
C LEU A 7 -0.91 -10.68 0.39
N GLU A 8 -1.78 -10.17 -0.48
CA GLU A 8 -1.41 -9.58 -1.75
C GLU A 8 -1.33 -8.06 -1.59
N CYS A 9 -0.37 -7.44 -2.26
CA CYS A 9 -0.26 -5.99 -2.33
C CYS A 9 0.02 -5.54 -3.76
N GLU A 10 -0.46 -4.33 -4.07
CA GLU A 10 -0.10 -3.61 -5.28
C GLU A 10 0.79 -2.43 -4.92
N MET A 11 1.78 -2.18 -5.76
CA MET A 11 2.70 -1.07 -5.59
C MET A 11 2.73 -0.20 -6.84
N ALA A 12 2.82 1.11 -6.64
CA ALA A 12 3.00 2.08 -7.70
C ALA A 12 4.12 3.05 -7.30
N GLU A 13 5.05 3.29 -8.23
CA GLU A 13 6.01 4.38 -8.11
C GLU A 13 5.36 5.68 -8.61
N PHE A 14 5.54 6.77 -7.88
CA PHE A 14 5.14 8.10 -8.31
C PHE A 14 6.22 9.13 -7.95
N CYS A 15 6.21 10.25 -8.67
CA CYS A 15 7.09 11.38 -8.40
C CYS A 15 6.27 12.59 -7.99
N ASP A 16 6.78 13.39 -7.05
CA ASP A 16 6.21 14.71 -6.78
C ASP A 16 6.67 15.75 -7.82
N VAL A 17 6.24 17.00 -7.61
CA VAL A 17 6.59 18.13 -8.49
C VAL A 17 8.07 18.52 -8.44
N GLU A 18 8.78 18.12 -7.39
CA GLU A 18 10.22 18.36 -7.21
C GLU A 18 11.06 17.22 -7.81
N GLY A 19 10.43 16.11 -8.22
CA GLY A 19 11.07 14.93 -8.79
C GLY A 19 11.51 13.91 -7.73
N ASN A 20 11.08 14.07 -6.48
CA ASN A 20 11.29 13.05 -5.45
C ASN A 20 10.44 11.82 -5.78
N ARG A 21 11.02 10.63 -5.62
CA ARG A 21 10.37 9.34 -5.92
C ARG A 21 9.81 8.72 -4.66
N PHE A 22 8.62 8.15 -4.80
CA PHE A 22 7.89 7.51 -3.73
C PHE A 22 7.32 6.19 -4.22
N VAL A 23 7.19 5.24 -3.31
CA VAL A 23 6.48 3.99 -3.56
C VAL A 23 5.22 3.97 -2.71
N TYR A 24 4.07 3.94 -3.35
CA TYR A 24 2.80 3.66 -2.70
C TYR A 24 2.57 2.15 -2.67
N CYS A 25 2.09 1.63 -1.54
CA CYS A 25 1.72 0.23 -1.35
C CYS A 25 0.29 0.15 -0.83
N ASN A 26 -0.54 -0.67 -1.48
CA ASN A 26 -1.89 -0.99 -1.05
C ASN A 26 -2.00 -2.50 -0.77
N ALA A 27 -1.94 -2.85 0.51
CA ALA A 27 -1.92 -4.23 0.97
C ALA A 27 -3.29 -4.69 1.46
N ARG A 28 -3.71 -5.88 1.05
CA ARG A 28 -4.84 -6.57 1.67
C ARG A 28 -4.50 -6.94 3.11
N SER A 29 -5.46 -6.75 4.01
CA SER A 29 -5.33 -7.16 5.43
C SER A 29 -6.44 -8.12 5.85
N GLY A 30 -6.24 -8.81 6.97
CA GLY A 30 -7.26 -9.65 7.60
C GLY A 30 -8.46 -8.89 8.17
N GLY A 31 -8.39 -7.55 8.24
CA GLY A 31 -9.43 -6.69 8.84
C GLY A 31 -10.59 -6.30 7.91
N GLY A 32 -10.63 -6.81 6.68
CA GLY A 32 -11.67 -6.45 5.69
C GLY A 32 -11.53 -5.07 5.07
N CYS A 33 -10.49 -4.32 5.46
CA CYS A 33 -10.04 -3.08 4.84
C CYS A 33 -8.60 -3.25 4.35
N ARG A 34 -8.19 -2.44 3.38
CA ARG A 34 -6.80 -2.41 2.92
C ARG A 34 -5.96 -1.50 3.80
N VAL A 35 -4.68 -1.84 3.91
CA VAL A 35 -3.66 -1.05 4.61
C VAL A 35 -2.80 -0.38 3.55
N GLU A 36 -2.75 0.94 3.62
CA GLU A 36 -1.98 1.77 2.68
C GLU A 36 -0.70 2.25 3.34
N GLY A 37 0.37 2.34 2.56
CA GLY A 37 1.64 2.89 3.01
C GLY A 37 2.39 3.62 1.90
N VAL A 38 3.23 4.58 2.31
CA VAL A 38 4.14 5.29 1.41
C VAL A 38 5.57 5.10 1.89
N SER A 39 6.46 4.84 0.94
CA SER A 39 7.89 4.73 1.12
C SER A 39 8.59 5.89 0.42
N GLU A 40 9.55 6.51 1.10
CA GLU A 40 10.47 7.50 0.53
C GLU A 40 11.88 6.92 0.27
N ASP A 41 12.09 5.63 0.57
CA ASP A 41 13.41 4.98 0.58
C ASP A 41 13.52 3.74 -0.33
N ASP A 42 12.91 3.82 -1.51
CA ASP A 42 12.87 2.76 -2.54
C ASP A 42 12.23 1.45 -2.05
N GLY A 43 11.24 1.55 -1.16
CA GLY A 43 10.44 0.43 -0.65
C GLY A 43 11.07 -0.31 0.52
N LYS A 44 12.08 0.25 1.19
CA LYS A 44 12.70 -0.39 2.36
C LYS A 44 11.85 -0.22 3.62
N SER A 45 11.15 0.90 3.75
CA SER A 45 10.26 1.17 4.86
C SER A 45 9.02 1.95 4.43
N PHE A 46 7.88 1.65 5.08
CA PHE A 46 6.59 2.26 4.76
C PHE A 46 5.99 2.97 5.97
N ILE A 47 5.61 4.21 5.77
CA ILE A 47 4.76 4.97 6.68
C ILE A 47 3.31 4.60 6.37
N VAL A 48 2.62 4.03 7.36
CA VAL A 48 1.20 3.63 7.21
C VAL A 48 0.32 4.87 7.15
N LEU A 49 -0.51 4.96 6.14
CA LEU A 49 -1.51 6.01 5.99
C LEU A 49 -2.76 5.67 6.81
N ASN A 50 -3.37 6.68 7.41
CA ASN A 50 -4.66 6.52 8.09
C ASN A 50 -5.81 6.59 7.08
N SER A 51 -5.97 5.52 6.31
CA SER A 51 -6.99 5.40 5.29
C SER A 51 -7.67 4.02 5.38
N ALA A 52 -8.96 3.98 5.04
CA ALA A 52 -9.81 2.80 5.18
C ALA A 52 -10.47 2.49 3.84
N LEU A 53 -9.66 2.02 2.88
CA LEU A 53 -10.19 1.50 1.63
C LEU A 53 -10.84 0.14 1.88
N VAL A 54 -12.09 0.00 1.42
CA VAL A 54 -12.84 -1.25 1.52
C VAL A 54 -12.18 -2.30 0.61
N GLU A 55 -12.01 -3.52 1.10
CA GLU A 55 -11.51 -4.62 0.28
C GLU A 55 -12.51 -4.95 -0.85
N THR A 56 -12.04 -4.92 -2.09
CA THR A 56 -12.86 -5.21 -3.27
C THR A 56 -12.74 -6.69 -3.63
N GLY A 57 -13.39 -7.56 -2.88
CA GLY A 57 -13.56 -8.97 -3.26
C GLY A 57 -12.26 -9.80 -3.29
N TYR A 58 -12.16 -10.71 -4.27
CA TYR A 58 -11.00 -11.61 -4.44
C TYR A 58 -10.05 -11.03 -5.50
N GLY A 59 -8.75 -11.07 -5.22
CA GLY A 59 -7.70 -10.74 -6.18
C GLY A 59 -7.10 -9.34 -6.06
N CYS A 60 -5.97 -9.14 -6.74
CA CYS A 60 -5.42 -7.83 -7.08
C CYS A 60 -6.28 -7.21 -8.19
N GLN A 61 -6.53 -5.91 -8.14
CA GLN A 61 -7.43 -5.12 -9.00
C GLN A 61 -7.52 -5.67 -10.44
N GLY A 62 -8.51 -6.53 -10.69
CA GLY A 62 -8.85 -7.06 -12.03
C GLY A 62 -8.58 -8.55 -12.31
N SER A 63 -8.21 -9.40 -11.35
CA SER A 63 -8.06 -10.86 -11.55
C SER A 63 -9.35 -11.67 -11.41
#